data_AF-A0A3E0NIZ4-F1
#
_entry.id   AF-A0A3E0NIZ4-F1
#
_cell.length_a   1.000
_cell.length_b   1.000
_cell.length_c   1.000
_cell.angle_alpha   90.00
_cell.angle_beta   90.00
_cell.angle_gamma   90.00
#
_symmetry.space_group_name_H-M   'P 1'
#
loop_
_entity.id
_entity.type
_entity.pdbx_description
1 polymer ?
#
loop_
_entity_poly.entity_id
_entity_poly.type
_entity_poly.pdbx_seq_one_letter_code
_entity_poly.pdbx_strand_id
1 'polypeptide(L)'
;MTNDQARIDLAAAFRWAARLDLHEGVANHFSLAINDSGTRFLMNPNQRHFARIKASDLIEIDANDPETLAGPDAPDITAWG
;
A
#
# COMPACT_ATOMS: atom_id res chain seq x y z
N MET A 1 6.63 -4.67 16.49
CA MET A 1 6.83 -3.20 16.45
C MET A 1 5.68 -2.65 15.63
N THR A 2 4.99 -1.62 16.11
CA THR A 2 3.89 -1.02 15.34
C THR A 2 4.51 -0.15 14.24
N ASN A 3 4.16 -0.41 12.98
CA ASN A 3 4.68 0.33 11.82
C ASN A 3 3.97 1.68 11.64
N ASP A 4 3.61 2.35 12.73
CA ASP A 4 2.67 3.47 12.73
C ASP A 4 3.23 4.67 11.97
N GLN A 5 4.50 4.99 12.17
CA GLN A 5 5.14 6.09 11.44
C GLN A 5 5.26 5.79 9.95
N ALA A 6 5.68 4.57 9.58
CA ALA A 6 5.76 4.13 8.19
C ALA A 6 4.39 4.22 7.48
N ARG A 7 3.30 3.89 8.19
CA ARG A 7 1.94 4.03 7.69
C ARG A 7 1.53 5.49 7.49
N ILE A 8 1.89 6.37 8.44
CA ILE A 8 1.64 7.81 8.33
C ILE A 8 2.38 8.42 7.14
N ASP A 9 3.67 8.10 7.01
CA ASP A 9 4.52 8.65 5.95
C ASP A 9 4.06 8.17 4.56
N LEU A 10 3.75 6.88 4.42
CA LEU A 10 3.23 6.35 3.16
C LEU A 10 1.87 6.94 2.80
N ALA A 11 0.96 7.11 3.77
CA ALA A 11 -0.30 7.79 3.54
C ALA A 11 -0.09 9.26 3.10
N ALA A 12 0.88 9.97 3.69
CA ALA A 12 1.24 11.31 3.27
C ALA A 12 1.77 11.34 1.83
N ALA A 13 2.60 10.37 1.43
CA ALA A 13 3.11 10.26 0.06
C ALA A 13 1.99 10.08 -0.97
N PHE A 14 1.02 9.19 -0.73
CA PHE A 14 -0.17 9.07 -1.59
C PHE A 14 -0.93 10.38 -1.72
N ARG A 15 -1.15 11.06 -0.59
CA ARG A 15 -1.91 12.31 -0.53
C ARG A 15 -1.18 13.46 -1.23
N TRP A 16 0.15 13.47 -1.25
CA TRP A 16 0.95 14.41 -2.03
C TRP A 16 0.95 14.09 -3.51
N ALA A 17 1.12 12.82 -3.90
CA ALA A 17 1.01 12.40 -5.29
C ALA A 17 -0.33 12.80 -5.90
N ALA A 18 -1.43 12.63 -5.15
CA ALA A 18 -2.75 13.09 -5.56
C ALA A 18 -2.85 14.62 -5.74
N ARG A 19 -2.17 15.42 -4.89
CA ARG A 19 -2.16 16.90 -5.00
C ARG A 19 -1.33 17.40 -6.17
N LEU A 20 -0.35 16.61 -6.59
CA LEU A 20 0.55 16.93 -7.70
C LEU A 20 0.07 16.34 -9.04
N ASP A 21 -1.14 15.79 -9.09
CA ASP A 21 -1.70 15.13 -10.28
C ASP A 21 -0.88 13.91 -10.77
N LEU A 22 -0.12 13.29 -9.87
CA LEU A 22 0.69 12.09 -10.12
C LEU A 22 -0.09 10.81 -9.79
N HIS A 23 -1.31 10.70 -10.30
CA HIS A 23 -2.18 9.55 -10.06
C HIS A 23 -3.00 9.19 -11.30
N GLU A 24 -3.28 7.89 -11.47
CA GLU A 24 -4.06 7.33 -12.57
C GLU A 24 -5.21 6.51 -12.01
N GLY A 25 -6.39 7.15 -11.94
CA GLY A 25 -7.61 6.53 -11.43
C GLY A 25 -7.38 5.85 -10.07
N VAL A 26 -7.56 4.53 -10.03
CA VAL A 26 -7.41 3.72 -8.81
C VAL A 26 -6.45 2.54 -8.98
N ALA A 27 -5.71 2.50 -10.10
CA ALA A 27 -4.88 1.35 -10.46
C ALA A 27 -3.42 1.48 -9.96
N ASN A 28 -2.96 2.69 -9.64
CA ASN A 28 -1.60 2.86 -9.14
C ASN A 28 -1.42 2.29 -7.72
N HIS A 29 -0.17 1.97 -7.39
CA HIS A 29 0.21 1.51 -6.07
C HIS A 29 1.54 2.10 -5.63
N PHE A 30 1.69 2.32 -4.32
CA PHE A 30 2.99 2.47 -3.68
C PHE A 30 3.15 1.38 -2.62
N SER A 31 4.37 0.91 -2.44
CA SER A 31 4.73 -0.02 -1.36
C SER A 31 5.92 0.50 -0.55
N LEU A 32 6.02 0.06 0.70
CA LEU A 32 7.11 0.40 1.61
C LEU A 32 7.55 -0.83 2.39
N ALA A 33 8.78 -1.28 2.19
CA ALA A 33 9.38 -2.36 2.98
C ALA A 33 9.47 -1.96 4.47
N ILE A 34 9.10 -2.90 5.34
CA ILE A 34 9.08 -2.71 6.81
C ILE A 34 9.97 -3.71 7.55
N ASN A 35 10.73 -4.52 6.82
CA ASN A 35 11.74 -5.42 7.36
C ASN A 35 13.00 -5.43 6.48
N ASP A 36 14.13 -5.81 7.09
CA ASP A 36 15.44 -5.79 6.42
C ASP A 36 15.53 -6.74 5.22
N SER A 37 14.77 -7.83 5.24
CA SER A 37 14.72 -8.78 4.12
C SER A 37 13.87 -8.29 2.94
N GLY A 38 13.12 -7.19 3.09
CA GLY A 38 12.24 -6.65 2.05
C GLY A 38 11.03 -7.52 1.72
N THR A 39 10.77 -8.56 2.51
CA THR A 39 9.67 -9.50 2.27
C THR A 39 8.34 -9.05 2.86
N ARG A 40 8.37 -8.10 3.80
CA ARG A 40 7.15 -7.52 4.38
C ARG A 40 7.06 -6.06 4.00
N PHE A 41 5.89 -5.64 3.52
CA PHE A 41 5.67 -4.26 3.10
C PHE A 41 4.25 -3.78 3.34
N LEU A 42 4.13 -2.46 3.48
CA LEU A 42 2.85 -1.76 3.49
C LEU A 42 2.46 -1.41 2.06
N MET A 43 1.16 -1.43 1.73
CA MET A 43 0.66 -0.92 0.45
C MET A 43 -0.78 -0.40 0.54
N ASN A 44 -1.24 0.29 -0.51
CA ASN A 44 -2.64 0.70 -0.62
C ASN A 44 -3.56 -0.50 -0.93
N PRO A 45 -4.76 -0.53 -0.33
CA PRO A 45 -5.82 -1.46 -0.73
C PRO A 45 -6.24 -1.25 -2.18
N ASN A 46 -6.77 -2.30 -2.79
CA ASN A 46 -7.21 -2.28 -4.18
C ASN A 46 -8.35 -1.25 -4.41
N GLN A 47 -8.38 -0.67 -5.60
CA GLN A 47 -9.38 0.28 -6.08
C GLN A 47 -9.61 1.50 -5.17
N ARG A 48 -8.58 1.93 -4.44
CA ARG A 48 -8.63 3.09 -3.56
C ARG A 48 -7.78 4.23 -4.12
N HIS A 49 -8.47 5.31 -4.51
CA HIS A 49 -7.82 6.51 -5.00
C HIS A 49 -6.84 7.11 -3.97
N PHE A 50 -5.67 7.55 -4.42
CA PHE A 50 -4.60 8.11 -3.58
C PHE A 50 -5.08 9.23 -2.65
N ALA A 51 -5.95 10.11 -3.17
CA ALA A 51 -6.58 11.19 -2.40
C ALA A 51 -7.46 10.72 -1.22
N ARG A 52 -7.71 9.43 -1.03
CA ARG A 52 -8.56 8.88 0.05
C ARG A 52 -7.81 8.02 1.07
N ILE A 53 -6.56 7.65 0.81
CA ILE A 53 -5.77 6.73 1.65
C ILE A 53 -5.48 7.33 3.04
N LYS A 54 -5.74 6.59 4.11
CA LYS A 54 -5.31 6.87 5.48
C LYS A 54 -4.27 5.84 5.92
N ALA A 55 -3.50 6.17 6.96
CA ALA A 55 -2.55 5.24 7.58
C ALA A 55 -3.21 3.92 8.05
N SER A 56 -4.45 4.02 8.53
CA SER A 56 -5.28 2.88 8.96
C SER A 56 -5.78 2.02 7.80
N ASP A 57 -5.79 2.54 6.58
CA ASP A 57 -6.30 1.82 5.41
C ASP A 57 -5.20 0.94 4.78
N LEU A 58 -3.93 1.20 5.10
CA LEU A 58 -2.81 0.47 4.51
C LEU A 58 -2.85 -1.00 4.94
N ILE A 59 -2.61 -1.89 3.99
CA ILE A 59 -2.51 -3.32 4.25
C ILE A 59 -1.04 -3.68 4.39
N GLU A 60 -0.78 -4.67 5.23
CA GLU A 60 0.53 -5.29 5.34
C GLU A 60 0.53 -6.60 4.58
N ILE A 61 1.58 -6.82 3.82
CA ILE A 61 1.77 -7.96 2.93
C ILE A 61 3.05 -8.68 3.34
N ASP A 62 3.02 -10.00 3.37
CA ASP A 62 4.21 -10.84 3.44
C ASP A 62 4.38 -11.62 2.12
N ALA A 63 5.45 -11.34 1.38
CA ALA A 63 5.77 -11.99 0.12
C ALA A 63 6.02 -13.50 0.23
N ASN A 64 6.28 -14.00 1.43
CA ASN A 64 6.44 -15.44 1.66
C ASN A 64 5.14 -16.12 2.09
N ASP A 65 4.08 -15.35 2.38
CA ASP A 65 2.79 -15.90 2.78
C ASP A 65 1.88 -16.00 1.54
N PRO A 66 1.58 -17.22 1.06
CA PRO A 66 0.75 -17.43 -0.13
C PRO A 66 -0.71 -17.00 0.08
N GLU A 67 -1.16 -16.80 1.32
CA GLU A 67 -2.50 -16.30 1.60
C GLU A 67 -2.60 -14.77 1.53
N THR A 68 -1.49 -14.07 1.32
CA THR A 68 -1.47 -12.60 1.25
C THR A 68 -2.30 -12.02 0.09
N LEU A 69 -2.58 -12.82 -0.94
CA LEU A 69 -3.47 -12.47 -2.05
C LEU A 69 -4.93 -12.86 -1.79
N ALA A 70 -5.25 -13.43 -0.63
CA ALA A 70 -6.60 -13.82 -0.25
C ALA A 70 -7.23 -12.73 0.63
N GLY A 71 -8.44 -12.30 0.27
CA GLY A 71 -9.23 -11.37 1.06
C GLY A 71 -9.87 -10.25 0.25
N PRO A 72 -10.80 -9.50 0.86
CA PRO A 72 -11.58 -8.48 0.17
C PRO A 72 -10.75 -7.26 -0.28
N ASP A 73 -9.66 -6.96 0.43
CA ASP A 73 -8.75 -5.84 0.15
C ASP A 73 -7.42 -6.28 -0.45
N ALA A 74 -7.34 -7.54 -0.93
CA ALA A 74 -6.13 -8.09 -1.51
C ALA A 74 -5.61 -7.19 -2.64
N PRO A 75 -4.27 -7.06 -2.78
CA PRO A 75 -3.67 -6.24 -3.82
C PRO A 75 -4.18 -6.63 -5.21
N ASP A 76 -4.26 -5.65 -6.12
CA ASP A 76 -4.51 -5.95 -7.53
C ASP A 76 -3.41 -6.90 -8.07
N ILE A 77 -3.78 -7.93 -8.83
CA ILE A 77 -2.82 -8.92 -9.34
C ILE A 77 -1.73 -8.28 -10.19
N THR A 78 -2.01 -7.15 -10.84
CA THR A 78 -1.05 -6.41 -11.67
C THR A 78 -0.02 -5.65 -10.84
N ALA A 79 -0.30 -5.43 -9.54
CA ALA A 79 0.66 -4.89 -8.57
C ALA A 79 1.57 -5.98 -7.96
N TRP A 80 1.35 -7.26 -8.29
CA TRP A 80 2.02 -8.44 -7.71
C TRP A 80 2.85 -9.26 -8.72
N GLY A 81 3.19 -8.70 -9.89
CA GLY A 81 3.85 -9.43 -11.00
C GLY A 81 5.09 -10.24 -10.63
#